data_AF-A0AA39U5B3-F1
#
_entry.id   AF-A0AA39U5B3-F1
#
_cell.length_a   1.000
_cell.length_b   1.000
_cell.length_c   1.000
_cell.angle_alpha   90.00
_cell.angle_beta   90.00
_cell.angle_gamma   90.00
#
_symmetry.space_group_name_H-M   'P 1'
#
loop_
_entity.id
_entity.type
_entity.pdbx_description
1 polymer ?
#
loop_
_entity_poly.entity_id
_entity_poly.type
_entity_poly.pdbx_seq_one_letter_code
_entity_poly.pdbx_strand_id
1 'polypeptide(L)'
;MVFSQITQPNSSYLTWTKFAYPHAENGPVPAFSVSMEWSRYIQSGYTMMAGLIVVNITAIFIASGLWIYLRGSRTGNRVNDISISLWNNREATHMSVIDTLYYSRDALRKWWYYPLVTALLGAWAASVLAGIFLPPKVFLGNAAPVNPTSIYVPLDMRYLNNSDEQLLFGTYALNVDPYLRAAGAAFIATDDVRRQVELEKPISLGNWTGPDPVDRKKQRVEPIQRFNYGYNISGAKLGLQRLPKLQLRVMGSCMTDYTWFDATRAGGLYFDAYQSPWKKAGDLDTVSASCPAPSARFKSQKLTIPPDHQGNRSWAIIPSTVDRLSYTSSRDPWYSTKAFDKSEIARLNLTDTFGMNFIVAPGRPVLSCWQSDLWYWGDEGSQKSSNIVNLQALVGKDLLSDAMVELLQRYFTAPVAYNLGFSLQGSALQSSKTTVGKIFDAGASSIYKDLHYVILSSYIATENTLTDTTLYSNQTTTGGVDKVNLPNLAFDASGKHPRPGVEEFVVFSNNVVALSLTTAVLIPVLTLGSWLLMHLMLGLTPLKMAAAMESVELFKAVKNHYGEPTVHLTEKGAPKWTFALSRAEREHHGCGQSVSVP
;
A
#
# COMPACT_ATOMS: atom_id res chain seq x y z
N MET A 1 -2.06 -0.30 -2.48
CA MET A 1 -0.92 -0.25 -1.54
C MET A 1 0.32 -0.11 -2.39
N VAL A 2 1.18 0.87 -2.09
CA VAL A 2 2.42 1.12 -2.81
C VAL A 2 3.37 -0.04 -2.65
N PHE A 3 4.03 -0.44 -3.74
CA PHE A 3 4.95 -1.57 -3.74
C PHE A 3 6.32 -1.15 -3.18
N SER A 4 6.40 -0.92 -1.86
CA SER A 4 7.69 -0.63 -1.22
C SER A 4 8.34 -1.92 -0.71
N GLN A 5 9.38 -2.38 -1.42
CA GLN A 5 10.23 -3.48 -0.92
C GLN A 5 11.21 -3.03 0.17
N ILE A 6 11.41 -1.71 0.32
CA ILE A 6 12.32 -1.14 1.30
C ILE A 6 11.53 -0.52 2.43
N THR A 7 11.90 -0.88 3.66
CA THR A 7 11.44 -0.20 4.86
C THR A 7 11.99 1.21 4.86
N GLN A 8 11.11 2.19 4.82
CA GLN A 8 11.49 3.60 4.80
C GLN A 8 12.18 3.97 6.12
N PRO A 9 13.33 4.66 6.08
CA PRO A 9 13.99 5.14 7.29
C PRO A 9 13.05 5.98 8.16
N ASN A 10 13.24 5.93 9.48
CA ASN A 10 12.44 6.73 10.42
C ASN A 10 12.56 8.24 10.16
N SER A 11 13.64 8.69 9.53
CA SER A 11 13.84 10.09 9.13
C SER A 11 12.99 10.53 7.93
N SER A 12 12.44 9.60 7.16
CA SER A 12 11.74 9.87 5.90
C SER A 12 10.28 10.31 6.09
N TYR A 13 9.71 10.14 7.28
CA TYR A 13 8.32 10.46 7.58
C TYR A 13 8.16 11.12 8.95
N LEU A 14 7.03 11.80 9.15
CA LEU A 14 6.67 12.42 10.41
C LEU A 14 5.62 11.58 11.14
N THR A 15 5.81 11.36 12.45
CA THR A 15 4.81 10.77 13.35
C THR A 15 4.08 11.86 14.13
N TRP A 16 2.93 11.54 14.70
CA TRP A 16 2.07 12.43 15.50
C TRP A 16 1.68 13.72 14.77
N THR A 17 1.69 13.67 13.44
CA THR A 17 1.43 14.83 12.58
C THR A 17 0.11 14.60 11.85
N LYS A 18 -0.75 15.62 11.81
CA LYS A 18 -2.00 15.59 11.06
C LYS A 18 -1.70 15.69 9.56
N PHE A 19 -2.39 14.89 8.75
CA PHE A 19 -2.25 14.90 7.29
C PHE A 19 -3.54 14.43 6.62
N ALA A 20 -3.59 14.50 5.29
CA ALA A 20 -4.69 13.91 4.51
C ALA A 20 -4.24 12.54 3.98
N TYR A 21 -4.82 11.47 4.52
CA TYR A 21 -4.57 10.12 4.05
C TYR A 21 -5.21 9.94 2.67
N PRO A 22 -4.47 9.47 1.66
CA PRO A 22 -4.96 9.41 0.30
C PRO A 22 -5.76 8.12 0.07
N HIS A 23 -7.06 8.14 0.38
CA HIS A 23 -7.94 6.99 0.16
C HIS A 23 -8.44 6.98 -1.30
N ALA A 24 -8.25 5.86 -2.00
CA ALA A 24 -8.58 5.75 -3.43
C ALA A 24 -10.06 6.03 -3.73
N GLU A 25 -10.97 5.46 -2.94
CA GLU A 25 -12.42 5.61 -3.14
C GLU A 25 -12.99 6.88 -2.47
N ASN A 26 -12.73 7.03 -1.17
CA ASN A 26 -13.30 8.11 -0.33
C ASN A 26 -12.61 9.46 -0.47
N GLY A 27 -11.52 9.56 -1.24
CA GLY A 27 -10.77 10.80 -1.37
C GLY A 27 -9.85 11.07 -0.17
N PRO A 28 -9.43 12.34 0.05
CA PRO A 28 -8.54 12.69 1.15
C PRO A 28 -9.27 12.56 2.50
N VAL A 29 -8.77 11.70 3.39
CA VAL A 29 -9.34 11.48 4.73
C VAL A 29 -8.45 12.13 5.78
N PRO A 30 -8.97 12.96 6.70
CA PRO A 30 -8.15 13.54 7.76
C PRO A 30 -7.62 12.45 8.69
N ALA A 31 -6.29 12.42 8.86
CA ALA A 31 -5.60 11.37 9.59
C ALA A 31 -4.44 11.95 10.42
N PHE A 32 -3.91 11.13 11.32
CA PHE A 32 -2.60 11.35 11.94
C PHE A 32 -1.83 10.04 11.98
N SER A 33 -0.50 10.14 11.89
CA SER A 33 0.39 8.97 11.87
C SER A 33 0.90 8.67 13.27
N VAL A 34 1.08 7.40 13.60
CA VAL A 34 1.77 6.94 14.81
C VAL A 34 2.76 5.85 14.46
N SER A 35 3.76 5.62 15.31
CA SER A 35 4.63 4.45 15.16
C SER A 35 3.82 3.16 15.34
N MET A 36 4.29 2.06 14.75
CA MET A 36 3.68 0.74 14.90
C MET A 36 3.55 0.30 16.37
N GLU A 37 4.50 0.66 17.23
CA GLU A 37 4.41 0.36 18.66
C GLU A 37 3.21 1.04 19.33
N TRP A 38 3.12 2.37 19.22
CA TRP A 38 1.97 3.14 19.71
C TRP A 38 0.64 2.71 19.13
N SER A 39 0.61 2.25 17.87
CA SER A 39 -0.61 1.74 17.24
C SER A 39 -1.24 0.57 18.01
N ARG A 40 -0.43 -0.30 18.63
CA ARG A 40 -0.91 -1.46 19.40
C ARG A 40 -1.53 -1.05 20.74
N TYR A 41 -0.93 -0.07 21.41
CA TYR A 41 -1.49 0.50 22.65
C TYR A 41 -2.81 1.23 22.36
N ILE A 42 -2.86 2.00 21.27
CA ILE A 42 -4.08 2.67 20.81
C ILE A 42 -5.14 1.62 20.48
N GLN A 43 -4.83 0.60 19.68
CA GLN A 43 -5.78 -0.47 19.35
C GLN A 43 -6.41 -1.10 20.58
N SER A 44 -5.59 -1.40 21.59
CA SER A 44 -6.04 -1.97 22.86
C SER A 44 -6.97 -1.01 23.61
N GLY A 45 -6.60 0.26 23.73
CA GLY A 45 -7.44 1.28 24.36
C GLY A 45 -8.79 1.48 23.65
N TYR A 46 -8.81 1.48 22.31
CA TYR A 46 -10.04 1.60 21.53
C TYR A 46 -10.92 0.36 21.62
N THR A 47 -10.33 -0.83 21.74
CA THR A 47 -11.07 -2.08 22.01
C THR A 47 -11.78 -2.00 23.36
N MET A 48 -11.09 -1.52 24.39
CA MET A 48 -11.67 -1.33 25.72
C MET A 48 -12.78 -0.28 25.71
N MET A 49 -12.57 0.87 25.05
CA MET A 49 -13.58 1.93 24.91
C MET A 49 -14.83 1.45 24.17
N ALA A 50 -14.67 0.71 23.07
CA ALA A 50 -15.77 0.09 22.34
C ALA A 50 -16.59 -0.87 23.22
N GLY A 51 -15.91 -1.70 24.02
CA GLY A 51 -16.56 -2.56 25.00
C GLY A 51 -17.34 -1.77 26.06
N LEU A 52 -16.75 -0.71 26.62
CA LEU A 52 -17.39 0.15 27.62
C LEU A 52 -18.65 0.82 27.08
N ILE A 53 -18.66 1.28 25.82
CA ILE A 53 -19.86 1.85 25.19
C ILE A 53 -21.02 0.84 25.24
N VAL A 54 -20.77 -0.41 24.84
CA VAL A 54 -21.81 -1.46 24.83
C VAL A 54 -22.26 -1.82 26.24
N VAL A 55 -21.33 -1.89 27.20
CA VAL A 55 -21.65 -2.14 28.62
C VAL A 55 -22.54 -1.03 29.17
N ASN A 56 -22.19 0.24 28.94
CA ASN A 56 -22.97 1.39 29.40
C ASN A 56 -24.38 1.39 28.80
N ILE A 57 -24.49 1.14 27.49
CA ILE A 57 -25.78 1.04 26.79
C ILE A 57 -26.62 -0.11 27.38
N THR A 58 -26.00 -1.27 27.60
CA THR A 58 -26.68 -2.45 28.17
C THR A 58 -27.15 -2.18 29.59
N ALA A 59 -26.35 -1.52 30.42
CA ALA A 59 -26.73 -1.12 31.78
C ALA A 59 -27.94 -0.18 31.76
N ILE A 60 -28.01 0.78 30.83
CA ILE A 60 -29.18 1.67 30.66
C ILE A 60 -30.42 0.86 30.25
N PHE A 61 -30.28 -0.10 29.32
CA PHE A 61 -31.39 -0.98 28.92
C PHE A 61 -31.90 -1.83 30.09
N ILE A 62 -30.99 -2.45 30.85
CA ILE A 62 -31.34 -3.24 32.04
C ILE A 62 -32.03 -2.37 33.08
N ALA A 63 -31.48 -1.19 33.41
CA ALA A 63 -32.09 -0.25 34.35
C ALA A 63 -33.51 0.13 33.93
N SER A 64 -33.68 0.45 32.65
CA SER A 64 -34.98 0.84 32.07
C SER A 64 -35.99 -0.29 32.14
N GLY A 65 -35.58 -1.50 31.77
CA GLY A 65 -36.42 -2.70 31.85
C GLY A 65 -36.84 -3.01 33.28
N LEU A 66 -35.91 -2.94 34.24
CA LEU A 66 -36.18 -3.13 35.66
C LEU A 66 -37.16 -2.09 36.21
N TRP A 67 -37.00 -0.83 35.84
CA TRP A 67 -37.92 0.23 36.26
C TRP A 67 -39.34 0.03 35.72
N ILE A 68 -39.49 -0.35 34.45
CA ILE A 68 -40.79 -0.69 33.87
C ILE A 68 -41.41 -1.89 34.60
N TYR A 69 -40.62 -2.93 34.87
CA TYR A 69 -41.06 -4.13 35.58
C TYR A 69 -41.55 -3.81 37.01
N LEU A 70 -40.76 -3.04 37.77
CA LEU A 70 -41.11 -2.62 39.13
C LEU A 70 -42.35 -1.72 39.16
N ARG A 71 -42.51 -0.82 38.18
CA ARG A 71 -43.70 0.05 38.08
C ARG A 71 -44.98 -0.71 37.73
N GLY A 72 -44.88 -1.76 36.92
CA GLY A 72 -46.01 -2.60 36.50
C GLY A 72 -46.52 -3.55 37.59
N SER A 73 -45.66 -3.96 38.53
CA SER A 73 -46.00 -4.87 39.62
C SER A 73 -46.74 -4.15 40.76
N ARG A 74 -47.99 -3.76 40.55
CA ARG A 74 -48.86 -3.10 41.56
C ARG A 74 -49.32 -4.01 42.71
N THR A 75 -48.99 -5.31 42.69
CA THR A 75 -49.48 -6.31 43.65
C THR A 75 -48.31 -7.08 44.29
N GLY A 76 -47.72 -6.49 45.34
CA GLY A 76 -46.73 -7.15 46.22
C GLY A 76 -45.27 -6.81 45.90
N ASN A 77 -44.60 -6.11 46.83
CA ASN A 77 -43.21 -5.62 46.79
C ASN A 77 -42.12 -6.73 46.79
N ARG A 78 -42.22 -7.79 45.98
CA ARG A 78 -41.13 -8.78 45.90
C ARG A 78 -40.23 -8.47 44.71
N VAL A 79 -39.11 -7.81 44.99
CA VAL A 79 -37.93 -7.81 44.13
C VAL A 79 -37.51 -9.28 43.96
N ASN A 80 -37.42 -9.75 42.72
CA ASN A 80 -37.13 -11.16 42.43
C ASN A 80 -35.60 -11.37 42.36
N ASP A 81 -35.10 -12.56 42.69
CA ASP A 81 -33.64 -12.83 42.72
C ASP A 81 -32.99 -12.53 41.35
N ILE A 82 -33.72 -12.80 40.27
CA ILE A 82 -33.29 -12.48 38.89
C ILE A 82 -33.01 -10.99 38.71
N SER A 83 -33.86 -10.09 39.25
CA SER A 83 -33.64 -8.64 39.10
C SER A 83 -32.40 -8.15 39.85
N ILE A 84 -32.10 -8.73 41.02
CA ILE A 84 -30.92 -8.39 41.81
C ILE A 84 -29.66 -8.92 41.11
N SER A 85 -29.68 -10.18 40.64
CA SER A 85 -28.55 -10.77 39.89
C SER A 85 -28.26 -10.00 38.60
N LEU A 86 -29.30 -9.63 37.86
CA LEU A 86 -29.17 -8.90 36.60
C LEU A 86 -28.56 -7.50 36.82
N TRP A 87 -28.97 -6.82 37.89
CA TRP A 87 -28.44 -5.50 38.23
C TRP A 87 -26.98 -5.57 38.69
N ASN A 88 -26.64 -6.55 39.53
CA ASN A 88 -25.28 -6.72 40.04
C ASN A 88 -24.29 -7.16 38.93
N ASN A 89 -24.76 -7.92 37.94
CA ASN A 89 -23.93 -8.37 36.82
C ASN A 89 -24.09 -7.54 35.54
N ARG A 90 -24.63 -6.31 35.64
CA ARG A 90 -24.86 -5.43 34.47
C ARG A 90 -23.58 -5.16 33.65
N GLU A 91 -22.42 -5.20 34.31
CA GLU A 91 -21.11 -4.98 33.68
C GLU A 91 -20.54 -6.26 33.05
N ALA A 92 -20.98 -7.42 33.52
CA ALA A 92 -20.59 -8.74 33.03
C ALA A 92 -21.79 -9.43 32.38
N THR A 93 -22.12 -9.03 31.15
CA THR A 93 -23.30 -9.52 30.41
C THR A 93 -23.35 -11.05 30.29
N HIS A 94 -22.21 -11.72 30.18
CA HIS A 94 -22.14 -13.18 30.19
C HIS A 94 -22.59 -13.78 31.54
N MET A 95 -22.18 -13.20 32.68
CA MET A 95 -22.65 -13.60 34.01
C MET A 95 -24.13 -13.32 34.16
N SER A 96 -24.62 -12.18 33.65
CA SER A 96 -26.06 -11.88 33.61
C SER A 96 -26.85 -12.96 32.88
N VAL A 97 -26.35 -13.52 31.78
CA VAL A 97 -26.99 -14.64 31.06
C VAL A 97 -27.00 -15.90 31.92
N ILE A 98 -25.84 -16.28 32.48
CA ILE A 98 -25.70 -17.50 33.30
C ILE A 98 -26.60 -17.45 34.53
N ASP A 99 -26.57 -16.34 35.27
CA ASP A 99 -27.40 -16.16 36.45
C ASP A 99 -28.89 -16.13 36.10
N THR A 100 -29.25 -15.48 34.98
CA THR A 100 -30.63 -15.50 34.50
C THR A 100 -31.05 -16.93 34.20
N LEU A 101 -30.22 -17.77 33.57
CA LEU A 101 -30.51 -19.20 33.34
C LEU A 101 -30.60 -20.00 34.64
N TYR A 102 -29.74 -19.74 35.62
CA TYR A 102 -29.67 -20.47 36.88
C TYR A 102 -30.86 -20.18 37.80
N TYR A 103 -31.17 -18.90 38.06
CA TYR A 103 -32.24 -18.48 38.96
C TYR A 103 -33.65 -18.61 38.36
N SER A 104 -33.77 -18.87 37.06
CA SER A 104 -35.05 -18.93 36.36
C SER A 104 -35.57 -20.34 36.08
N ARG A 105 -35.03 -21.37 36.74
CA ARG A 105 -35.42 -22.77 36.50
C ARG A 105 -36.94 -22.99 36.58
N ASP A 106 -37.64 -22.25 37.45
CA ASP A 106 -39.11 -22.28 37.57
C ASP A 106 -39.84 -21.23 36.71
N ALA A 107 -39.12 -20.22 36.21
CA ALA A 107 -39.66 -19.14 35.39
C ALA A 107 -39.60 -19.40 33.87
N LEU A 108 -38.96 -20.50 33.44
CA LEU A 108 -38.89 -20.96 32.04
C LEU A 108 -40.26 -21.07 31.36
N ARG A 109 -41.34 -21.21 32.13
CA ARG A 109 -42.72 -21.32 31.63
C ARG A 109 -43.34 -19.96 31.25
N LYS A 110 -42.71 -18.83 31.60
CA LYS A 110 -43.24 -17.49 31.33
C LYS A 110 -42.73 -16.95 29.99
N TRP A 111 -43.65 -16.45 29.15
CA TRP A 111 -43.32 -16.01 27.79
C TRP A 111 -42.31 -14.86 27.70
N TRP A 112 -42.24 -13.97 28.71
CA TRP A 112 -41.31 -12.83 28.75
C TRP A 112 -39.85 -13.21 29.01
N TYR A 113 -39.59 -14.46 29.39
CA TYR A 113 -38.24 -14.94 29.69
C TYR A 113 -37.37 -15.07 28.44
N TYR A 114 -37.89 -15.68 27.37
CA TYR A 114 -37.19 -15.87 26.12
C TYR A 114 -36.67 -14.56 25.49
N PRO A 115 -37.46 -13.46 25.40
CA PRO A 115 -36.93 -12.20 24.87
C PRO A 115 -35.88 -11.58 25.79
N LEU A 116 -35.96 -11.74 27.12
CA LEU A 116 -34.93 -11.26 28.05
C LEU A 116 -33.59 -11.97 27.83
N VAL A 117 -33.58 -13.31 27.81
CA VAL A 117 -32.36 -14.10 27.57
C VAL A 117 -31.77 -13.79 26.20
N THR A 118 -32.63 -13.67 25.17
CA THR A 118 -32.20 -13.29 23.82
C THR A 118 -31.57 -11.90 23.79
N ALA A 119 -32.15 -10.93 24.51
CA ALA A 119 -31.59 -9.58 24.60
C ALA A 119 -30.22 -9.57 25.31
N LEU A 120 -30.06 -10.35 26.38
CA LEU A 120 -28.78 -10.45 27.11
C LEU A 120 -27.70 -11.15 26.29
N LEU A 121 -28.05 -12.23 25.60
CA LEU A 121 -27.16 -12.89 24.64
C LEU A 121 -26.78 -11.96 23.49
N GLY A 122 -27.75 -11.20 22.97
CA GLY A 122 -27.53 -10.19 21.94
C GLY A 122 -26.59 -9.09 22.42
N ALA A 123 -26.76 -8.61 23.66
CA ALA A 123 -25.89 -7.60 24.26
C ALA A 123 -24.46 -8.14 24.51
N TRP A 124 -24.33 -9.37 24.98
CA TRP A 124 -23.03 -10.03 25.12
C TRP A 124 -22.34 -10.19 23.76
N ALA A 125 -23.04 -10.74 22.76
CA ALA A 125 -22.51 -10.86 21.40
C ALA A 125 -22.13 -9.48 20.84
N ALA A 126 -22.98 -8.47 21.00
CA ALA A 126 -22.69 -7.10 20.57
C ALA A 126 -21.43 -6.53 21.23
N SER A 127 -21.19 -6.82 22.52
CA SER A 127 -20.00 -6.34 23.23
C SER A 127 -18.70 -6.95 22.67
N VAL A 128 -18.73 -8.25 22.37
CA VAL A 128 -17.60 -8.97 21.75
C VAL A 128 -17.39 -8.49 20.32
N LEU A 129 -18.46 -8.40 19.52
CA LEU A 129 -18.39 -7.98 18.12
C LEU A 129 -17.95 -6.51 18.00
N ALA A 130 -18.41 -5.61 18.87
CA ALA A 130 -17.98 -4.22 18.89
C ALA A 130 -16.47 -4.09 19.13
N GLY A 131 -15.92 -4.85 20.08
CA GLY A 131 -14.49 -4.90 20.34
C GLY A 131 -13.66 -5.44 19.16
N ILE A 132 -14.24 -6.29 18.31
CA ILE A 132 -13.55 -6.86 17.15
C ILE A 132 -13.67 -5.94 15.92
N PHE A 133 -14.86 -5.40 15.64
CA PHE A 133 -15.14 -4.70 14.38
C PHE A 133 -14.94 -3.19 14.41
N LEU A 134 -15.00 -2.54 15.58
CA LEU A 134 -14.81 -1.08 15.66
C LEU A 134 -13.34 -0.66 15.62
N PRO A 135 -12.40 -1.28 16.37
CA PRO A 135 -11.01 -0.82 16.38
C PRO A 135 -10.33 -0.85 15.01
N PRO A 136 -10.50 -1.87 14.15
CA PRO A 136 -9.93 -1.87 12.81
C PRO A 136 -10.34 -0.67 11.97
N LYS A 137 -11.54 -0.11 12.16
CA LYS A 137 -12.03 1.08 11.43
C LYS A 137 -11.32 2.38 11.81
N VAL A 138 -10.54 2.38 12.90
CA VAL A 138 -9.69 3.52 13.26
C VAL A 138 -8.44 3.55 12.38
N PHE A 139 -7.97 2.40 11.93
CA PHE A 139 -6.74 2.26 11.15
C PHE A 139 -7.05 2.38 9.65
N LEU A 140 -6.42 3.34 8.99
CA LEU A 140 -6.56 3.55 7.55
C LEU A 140 -5.53 2.73 6.76
N GLY A 141 -4.34 2.52 7.33
CA GLY A 141 -3.27 1.72 6.73
C GLY A 141 -1.88 2.21 7.11
N ASN A 142 -0.86 1.65 6.46
CA ASN A 142 0.54 1.90 6.81
C ASN A 142 1.12 3.08 6.02
N ALA A 143 0.74 4.31 6.41
CA ALA A 143 1.24 5.53 5.77
C ALA A 143 1.49 6.65 6.78
N ALA A 144 2.43 7.53 6.45
CA ALA A 144 2.71 8.74 7.21
C ALA A 144 3.05 9.90 6.27
N PRO A 145 2.80 11.16 6.65
CA PRO A 145 3.23 12.31 5.87
C PRO A 145 4.75 12.30 5.77
N VAL A 146 5.26 12.63 4.59
CA VAL A 146 6.70 12.70 4.33
C VAL A 146 7.35 13.78 5.20
N ASN A 147 8.59 13.53 5.64
CA ASN A 147 9.41 14.58 6.21
C ASN A 147 10.01 15.43 5.07
N PRO A 148 9.64 16.72 4.94
CA PRO A 148 10.10 17.55 3.83
C PRO A 148 11.63 17.64 3.72
N THR A 149 12.33 17.55 4.85
CA THR A 149 13.80 17.64 4.90
C THR A 149 14.52 16.41 4.35
N SER A 150 13.80 15.29 4.20
CA SER A 150 14.33 14.03 3.67
C SER A 150 14.15 13.88 2.15
N ILE A 151 13.40 14.77 1.51
CA ILE A 151 13.09 14.68 0.08
C ILE A 151 14.32 15.15 -0.70
N TYR A 152 14.80 14.28 -1.57
CA TYR A 152 15.90 14.56 -2.47
C TYR A 152 15.51 14.27 -3.92
N VAL A 153 15.52 15.31 -4.75
CA VAL A 153 15.23 15.21 -6.19
C VAL A 153 16.37 15.82 -6.97
N PRO A 154 17.21 15.02 -7.65
CA PRO A 154 18.30 15.54 -8.45
C PRO A 154 17.79 16.27 -9.69
N LEU A 155 18.58 17.22 -10.19
CA LEU A 155 18.33 17.86 -11.48
C LEU A 155 18.17 16.83 -12.61
N ASP A 156 17.51 17.25 -13.69
CA ASP A 156 17.42 16.40 -14.88
C ASP A 156 18.77 16.41 -15.60
N MET A 157 19.28 15.21 -15.92
CA MET A 157 20.54 15.06 -16.67
C MET A 157 20.51 15.78 -18.01
N ARG A 158 19.33 16.02 -18.59
CA ARG A 158 19.14 16.73 -19.86
C ARG A 158 19.46 18.23 -19.77
N TYR A 159 19.42 18.82 -18.58
CA TYR A 159 19.74 20.24 -18.35
C TYR A 159 21.16 20.44 -17.83
N LEU A 160 21.91 19.37 -17.60
CA LEU A 160 23.31 19.46 -17.19
C LEU A 160 24.18 19.74 -18.42
N ASN A 161 25.01 20.77 -18.32
CA ASN A 161 26.04 21.01 -19.34
C ASN A 161 27.10 19.89 -19.25
N ASN A 162 27.52 19.37 -20.42
CA ASN A 162 28.52 18.31 -20.52
C ASN A 162 29.90 18.66 -19.93
N SER A 163 30.11 19.90 -19.48
CA SER A 163 31.37 20.35 -18.89
C SER A 163 31.57 19.89 -17.44
N ASP A 164 30.51 19.45 -16.75
CA ASP A 164 30.57 19.09 -15.34
C ASP A 164 30.30 17.59 -15.13
N GLU A 165 31.30 16.77 -15.50
CA GLU A 165 31.21 15.31 -15.51
C GLU A 165 30.83 14.73 -14.13
N GLN A 166 31.31 15.33 -13.05
CA GLN A 166 31.01 14.88 -11.68
C GLN A 166 29.52 15.03 -11.35
N LEU A 167 28.92 16.16 -11.73
CA LEU A 167 27.49 16.43 -11.57
C LEU A 167 26.66 15.45 -12.40
N LEU A 168 27.10 15.16 -13.63
CA LEU A 168 26.45 14.19 -14.51
C LEU A 168 26.47 12.77 -13.92
N PHE A 169 27.65 12.28 -13.50
CA PHE A 169 27.78 10.93 -12.94
C PHE A 169 27.08 10.79 -11.58
N GLY A 170 27.15 11.81 -10.72
CA GLY A 170 26.43 11.82 -9.44
C GLY A 170 24.91 11.77 -9.65
N THR A 171 24.39 12.58 -10.56
CA THR A 171 22.96 12.58 -10.92
C THR A 171 22.56 11.25 -11.57
N TYR A 172 23.41 10.68 -12.42
CA TYR A 172 23.17 9.37 -13.02
C TYR A 172 23.05 8.27 -11.96
N ALA A 173 23.99 8.21 -11.01
CA ALA A 173 23.97 7.22 -9.93
C ALA A 173 22.66 7.28 -9.13
N LEU A 174 22.21 8.48 -8.77
CA LEU A 174 20.95 8.68 -8.04
C LEU A 174 19.71 8.28 -8.87
N ASN A 175 19.75 8.45 -10.19
CA ASN A 175 18.66 8.00 -11.06
C ASN A 175 18.67 6.48 -11.29
N VAL A 176 19.80 5.78 -11.14
CA VAL A 176 19.89 4.32 -11.38
C VAL A 176 19.24 3.53 -10.26
N ASP A 177 19.49 3.93 -9.02
CA ASP A 177 19.01 3.24 -7.81
C ASP A 177 17.49 2.96 -7.75
N PRO A 178 16.57 3.91 -8.00
CA PRO A 178 15.14 3.65 -7.94
C PRO A 178 14.70 2.68 -9.05
N TYR A 179 15.32 2.77 -10.24
CA TYR A 179 15.07 1.83 -11.32
C TYR A 179 15.62 0.43 -11.02
N LEU A 180 16.77 0.30 -10.35
CA LEU A 180 17.29 -0.99 -9.90
C LEU A 180 16.35 -1.64 -8.90
N ARG A 181 15.82 -0.86 -7.94
CA ARG A 181 14.81 -1.34 -6.99
C ARG A 181 13.54 -1.79 -7.70
N ALA A 182 13.01 -0.99 -8.61
CA ALA A 182 11.81 -1.33 -9.37
C ALA A 182 12.01 -2.57 -10.26
N ALA A 183 13.19 -2.72 -10.87
CA ALA A 183 13.55 -3.88 -11.67
C ALA A 183 13.74 -5.16 -10.83
N GLY A 184 14.33 -5.05 -9.64
CA GLY A 184 14.39 -6.15 -8.66
C GLY A 184 13.00 -6.55 -8.20
N ALA A 185 12.15 -5.56 -7.92
CA ALA A 185 10.76 -5.74 -7.53
C ALA A 185 9.93 -6.45 -8.60
N ALA A 186 10.06 -6.05 -9.87
CA ALA A 186 9.39 -6.69 -11.00
C ALA A 186 9.80 -8.16 -11.18
N PHE A 187 11.06 -8.49 -10.88
CA PHE A 187 11.58 -9.86 -11.02
C PHE A 187 10.90 -10.83 -10.05
N ILE A 188 10.65 -10.40 -8.81
CA ILE A 188 9.98 -11.20 -7.76
C ILE A 188 8.49 -10.85 -7.57
N ALA A 189 7.92 -10.08 -8.49
CA ALA A 189 6.53 -9.65 -8.41
C ALA A 189 5.56 -10.85 -8.46
N THR A 190 4.56 -10.82 -7.58
CA THR A 190 3.44 -11.78 -7.56
C THR A 190 2.51 -11.56 -8.75
N ASP A 191 1.64 -12.53 -9.02
CA ASP A 191 0.67 -12.44 -10.12
C ASP A 191 -0.29 -11.25 -9.98
N ASP A 192 -0.62 -10.83 -8.76
CA ASP A 192 -1.49 -9.66 -8.51
C ASP A 192 -0.86 -8.35 -8.97
N VAL A 193 0.46 -8.21 -8.78
CA VAL A 193 1.23 -7.03 -9.25
C VAL A 193 1.39 -7.09 -10.77
N ARG A 194 1.65 -8.28 -11.32
CA ARG A 194 1.73 -8.47 -12.79
C ARG A 194 0.44 -8.10 -13.51
N ARG A 195 -0.72 -8.39 -12.90
CA ARG A 195 -2.04 -8.01 -13.44
C ARG A 195 -2.31 -6.51 -13.46
N GLN A 196 -1.50 -5.68 -12.80
CA GLN A 196 -1.62 -4.22 -12.88
C GLN A 196 -1.11 -3.66 -14.23
N VAL A 197 -0.39 -4.48 -15.00
CA VAL A 197 0.13 -4.13 -16.31
C VAL A 197 -0.55 -5.01 -17.36
N GLU A 198 -1.05 -4.37 -18.40
CA GLU A 198 -1.56 -5.05 -19.57
C GLU A 198 -0.45 -5.06 -20.64
N LEU A 199 -0.02 -6.25 -21.03
CA LEU A 199 0.82 -6.44 -22.23
C LEU A 199 0.15 -7.48 -23.12
N GLU A 200 -0.37 -7.01 -24.26
CA GLU A 200 -1.00 -7.87 -25.25
C GLU A 200 0.01 -8.86 -25.83
N LYS A 201 -0.46 -10.06 -26.15
CA LYS A 201 0.34 -11.06 -26.87
C LYS A 201 0.83 -10.48 -28.21
N PRO A 202 1.98 -10.95 -28.73
CA PRO A 202 2.54 -10.44 -29.98
C PRO A 202 1.52 -10.53 -31.13
N ILE A 203 1.23 -9.38 -31.73
CA ILE A 203 0.39 -9.27 -32.93
C ILE A 203 1.31 -9.35 -34.15
N SER A 204 1.15 -10.36 -34.99
CA SER A 204 1.91 -10.45 -36.24
C SER A 204 1.31 -9.49 -37.28
N LEU A 205 2.12 -8.59 -37.81
CA LEU A 205 1.75 -7.64 -38.87
C LEU A 205 2.17 -8.10 -40.26
N GLY A 206 2.72 -9.31 -40.37
CA GLY A 206 3.32 -9.85 -41.59
C GLY A 206 4.79 -10.21 -41.38
N ASN A 207 5.50 -10.40 -42.48
CA ASN A 207 6.92 -10.74 -42.47
C ASN A 207 7.72 -9.67 -43.21
N TRP A 208 8.84 -9.27 -42.62
CA TRP A 208 9.88 -8.51 -43.30
C TRP A 208 10.75 -9.45 -44.12
N THR A 209 11.05 -9.06 -45.35
CA THR A 209 12.01 -9.76 -46.22
C THR A 209 13.14 -8.79 -46.53
N GLY A 210 14.37 -9.19 -46.24
CA GLY A 210 15.54 -8.38 -46.57
C GLY A 210 16.82 -9.21 -46.62
N PRO A 211 17.95 -8.56 -46.91
CA PRO A 211 19.22 -9.27 -47.05
C PRO A 211 19.66 -9.89 -45.73
N ASP A 212 20.29 -11.06 -45.81
CA ASP A 212 20.96 -11.67 -44.67
C ASP A 212 22.20 -10.83 -44.28
N PRO A 213 22.42 -10.55 -42.97
CA PRO A 213 23.53 -9.70 -42.53
C PRO A 213 24.92 -10.27 -42.82
N VAL A 214 25.04 -11.59 -42.96
CA VAL A 214 26.30 -12.30 -43.21
C VAL A 214 26.45 -12.61 -44.70
N ASP A 215 25.38 -13.07 -45.34
CA ASP A 215 25.35 -13.43 -46.77
C ASP A 215 24.34 -12.57 -47.54
N ARG A 216 24.76 -11.38 -47.97
CA ARG A 216 23.87 -10.41 -48.67
C ARG A 216 23.16 -10.94 -49.91
N LYS A 217 23.59 -12.09 -50.46
CA LYS A 217 22.92 -12.76 -51.60
C LYS A 217 21.69 -13.55 -51.16
N LYS A 218 21.60 -13.94 -49.89
CA LYS A 218 20.45 -14.60 -49.31
C LYS A 218 19.46 -13.58 -48.76
N GLN A 219 18.19 -13.90 -48.90
CA GLN A 219 17.13 -13.18 -48.21
C GLN A 219 16.74 -13.95 -46.96
N ARG A 220 16.48 -13.21 -45.88
CA ARG A 220 15.88 -13.73 -44.66
C ARG A 220 14.47 -13.20 -44.52
N VAL A 221 13.60 -14.04 -43.98
CA VAL A 221 12.21 -13.72 -43.69
C VAL A 221 12.04 -13.72 -42.19
N GLU A 222 11.67 -12.59 -41.61
CA GLU A 222 11.47 -12.46 -40.16
C GLU A 222 10.11 -11.82 -39.86
N PRO A 223 9.43 -12.22 -38.76
CA PRO A 223 8.10 -11.72 -38.47
C PRO A 223 8.15 -10.28 -37.94
N ILE A 224 7.23 -9.45 -38.43
CA ILE A 224 6.98 -8.11 -37.85
C ILE A 224 5.96 -8.29 -36.73
N GLN A 225 6.35 -7.94 -35.51
CA GLN A 225 5.53 -8.10 -34.31
C GLN A 225 5.22 -6.74 -33.68
N ARG A 226 3.98 -6.57 -33.23
CA ARG A 226 3.52 -5.42 -32.42
C ARG A 226 3.11 -5.89 -31.03
N PHE A 227 3.43 -5.06 -30.05
CA PHE A 227 3.15 -5.26 -28.64
C PHE A 227 2.47 -4.01 -28.10
N ASN A 228 1.19 -4.09 -27.78
CA ASN A 228 0.48 -3.00 -27.09
C ASN A 228 0.60 -3.19 -25.60
N TYR A 229 0.82 -2.10 -24.86
CA TYR A 229 0.94 -2.13 -23.41
C TYR A 229 0.22 -0.96 -22.76
N GLY A 230 -0.15 -1.14 -21.49
CA GLY A 230 -0.68 -0.06 -20.67
C GLY A 230 -0.76 -0.38 -19.19
N TYR A 231 -0.86 0.66 -18.37
CA TYR A 231 -1.11 0.56 -16.95
C TYR A 231 -1.73 1.84 -16.39
N ASN A 232 -2.41 1.71 -15.26
CA ASN A 232 -3.10 2.82 -14.59
C ASN A 232 -2.60 2.98 -13.15
N ILE A 233 -2.29 4.22 -12.77
CA ILE A 233 -1.83 4.58 -11.42
C ILE A 233 -2.68 5.74 -10.91
N SER A 234 -3.24 5.58 -9.70
CA SER A 234 -3.96 6.65 -9.03
C SER A 234 -3.02 7.53 -8.20
N GLY A 235 -3.44 8.75 -7.89
CA GLY A 235 -2.73 9.64 -7.00
C GLY A 235 -2.60 9.04 -5.60
N ALA A 236 -3.55 8.20 -5.18
CA ALA A 236 -3.43 7.42 -3.95
C ALA A 236 -2.27 6.42 -3.98
N LYS A 237 -2.04 5.76 -5.13
CA LYS A 237 -0.86 4.92 -5.35
C LYS A 237 0.42 5.74 -5.48
N LEU A 238 0.38 6.97 -5.98
CA LEU A 238 1.54 7.88 -5.91
C LEU A 238 1.79 8.43 -4.50
N GLY A 239 0.82 8.28 -3.59
CA GLY A 239 0.86 8.84 -2.24
C GLY A 239 0.39 10.30 -2.13
N LEU A 240 -0.17 10.91 -3.18
CA LEU A 240 -0.61 12.31 -3.18
C LEU A 240 -1.74 12.56 -2.19
N GLN A 241 -1.49 13.40 -1.18
CA GLN A 241 -2.40 13.63 -0.05
C GLN A 241 -3.73 14.28 -0.47
N ARG A 242 -3.67 15.31 -1.32
CA ARG A 242 -4.85 16.09 -1.74
C ARG A 242 -5.53 15.57 -3.00
N LEU A 243 -4.84 14.73 -3.77
CA LEU A 243 -5.27 14.26 -5.09
C LEU A 243 -5.33 12.73 -5.23
N PRO A 244 -5.94 12.00 -4.28
CA PRO A 244 -5.96 10.54 -4.34
C PRO A 244 -6.67 9.97 -5.59
N LYS A 245 -7.62 10.73 -6.15
CA LYS A 245 -8.41 10.37 -7.33
C LYS A 245 -7.76 10.74 -8.67
N LEU A 246 -6.64 11.48 -8.67
CA LEU A 246 -5.89 11.76 -9.91
C LEU A 246 -5.50 10.43 -10.55
N GLN A 247 -5.62 10.28 -11.86
CA GLN A 247 -5.22 9.05 -12.53
C GLN A 247 -4.21 9.35 -13.63
N LEU A 248 -3.11 8.61 -13.64
CA LEU A 248 -2.19 8.50 -14.75
C LEU A 248 -2.47 7.19 -15.48
N ARG A 249 -2.89 7.29 -16.73
CA ARG A 249 -3.06 6.18 -17.66
C ARG A 249 -1.95 6.22 -18.69
N VAL A 250 -1.10 5.20 -18.66
CA VAL A 250 -0.03 5.01 -19.62
C VAL A 250 -0.50 4.03 -20.67
N MET A 251 -0.39 4.42 -21.93
CA MET A 251 -0.68 3.56 -23.09
C MET A 251 0.47 3.64 -24.07
N GLY A 252 0.87 2.52 -24.66
CA GLY A 252 1.92 2.52 -25.65
C GLY A 252 1.88 1.30 -26.55
N SER A 253 2.72 1.35 -27.58
CA SER A 253 2.92 0.22 -28.48
C SER A 253 4.36 0.21 -28.95
N CYS A 254 4.94 -0.98 -29.00
CA CYS A 254 6.24 -1.25 -29.60
C CYS A 254 6.08 -2.15 -30.82
N MET A 255 6.84 -1.91 -31.88
CA MET A 255 6.89 -2.77 -33.05
C MET A 255 8.32 -3.07 -33.47
N THR A 256 8.57 -4.28 -33.97
CA THR A 256 9.87 -4.64 -34.56
C THR A 256 10.09 -3.84 -35.85
N ASP A 257 11.18 -3.10 -35.91
CA ASP A 257 11.58 -2.28 -37.05
C ASP A 257 12.94 -2.76 -37.56
N TYR A 258 12.92 -3.31 -38.78
CA TYR A 258 14.07 -3.83 -39.49
C TYR A 258 14.78 -2.77 -40.33
N THR A 259 14.15 -1.62 -40.55
CA THR A 259 14.68 -0.58 -41.44
C THR A 259 15.84 0.21 -40.83
N TRP A 260 15.99 0.14 -39.51
CA TRP A 260 17.09 0.79 -38.79
C TRP A 260 18.41 0.04 -38.93
N PHE A 261 18.37 -1.25 -39.26
CA PHE A 261 19.58 -2.05 -39.38
C PHE A 261 20.38 -1.63 -40.63
N ASP A 262 21.63 -1.22 -40.44
CA ASP A 262 22.52 -0.78 -41.52
C ASP A 262 23.45 -1.92 -41.95
N ALA A 263 24.28 -2.41 -41.02
CA ALA A 263 25.26 -3.44 -41.33
C ALA A 263 25.73 -4.19 -40.08
N THR A 264 26.20 -5.43 -40.29
CA THR A 264 27.00 -6.15 -39.32
C THR A 264 28.48 -6.05 -39.71
N ARG A 265 29.32 -5.63 -38.76
CA ARG A 265 30.78 -5.55 -38.95
C ARG A 265 31.44 -6.72 -38.22
N ALA A 266 32.45 -7.34 -38.84
CA ALA A 266 33.20 -8.45 -38.26
C ALA A 266 34.61 -8.01 -37.85
N GLY A 267 34.96 -8.19 -36.57
CA GLY A 267 36.29 -7.89 -36.03
C GLY A 267 36.67 -8.89 -34.93
N GLY A 268 36.53 -10.19 -35.20
CA GLY A 268 36.57 -11.28 -34.22
C GLY A 268 35.20 -11.53 -33.57
N LEU A 269 34.52 -10.46 -33.18
CA LEU A 269 33.10 -10.46 -32.77
C LEU A 269 32.25 -9.69 -33.79
N TYR A 270 30.98 -10.04 -33.90
CA TYR A 270 30.01 -9.30 -34.70
C TYR A 270 29.49 -8.09 -33.94
N PHE A 271 29.43 -6.97 -34.67
CA PHE A 271 28.85 -5.71 -34.23
C PHE A 271 27.69 -5.37 -35.15
N ASP A 272 26.51 -5.12 -34.60
CA ASP A 272 25.41 -4.58 -35.38
C ASP A 272 25.43 -3.06 -35.31
N ALA A 273 25.31 -2.40 -36.46
CA ALA A 273 25.19 -0.96 -36.58
C ALA A 273 23.77 -0.59 -37.01
N TYR A 274 23.18 0.38 -36.31
CA TYR A 274 21.83 0.85 -36.57
C TYR A 274 21.84 2.34 -36.92
N GLN A 275 21.17 2.71 -37.99
CA GLN A 275 20.91 4.10 -38.36
C GLN A 275 19.57 4.53 -37.76
N SER A 276 19.63 5.28 -36.67
CA SER A 276 18.41 5.87 -36.11
C SER A 276 17.88 6.98 -37.03
N PRO A 277 16.54 7.06 -37.26
CA PRO A 277 15.91 8.17 -37.98
C PRO A 277 16.02 9.51 -37.24
N TRP A 278 16.45 9.49 -35.97
CA TRP A 278 16.59 10.70 -35.13
C TRP A 278 18.00 11.30 -35.16
N LYS A 279 18.94 10.64 -35.82
CA LYS A 279 20.33 11.07 -35.95
C LYS A 279 20.62 11.55 -37.36
N LYS A 280 21.70 12.31 -37.51
CA LYS A 280 22.21 12.66 -38.85
C LYS A 280 22.65 11.38 -39.57
N ALA A 281 22.48 11.34 -40.89
CA ALA A 281 22.95 10.22 -41.70
C ALA A 281 24.44 9.98 -41.45
N GLY A 282 24.82 8.74 -41.18
CA GLY A 282 26.19 8.32 -40.86
C GLY A 282 26.54 8.27 -39.37
N ASP A 283 25.70 8.83 -38.48
CA ASP A 283 25.83 8.61 -37.02
C ASP A 283 25.10 7.31 -36.64
N LEU A 284 25.87 6.23 -36.56
CA LEU A 284 25.39 4.88 -36.30
C LEU A 284 25.44 4.54 -34.82
N ASP A 285 24.38 3.92 -34.30
CA ASP A 285 24.38 3.27 -33.01
C ASP A 285 24.92 1.84 -33.17
N THR A 286 26.16 1.62 -32.74
CA THR A 286 26.79 0.29 -32.79
C THR A 286 26.60 -0.47 -31.48
N VAL A 287 26.20 -1.74 -31.57
CA VAL A 287 25.98 -2.64 -30.43
C VAL A 287 26.69 -3.98 -30.60
N SER A 288 27.00 -4.58 -29.44
CA SER A 288 27.76 -5.82 -29.20
C SER A 288 29.23 -5.87 -29.64
N ALA A 289 30.10 -6.10 -28.65
CA ALA A 289 31.18 -7.11 -28.67
C ALA A 289 31.65 -7.47 -27.24
N SER A 290 31.55 -6.55 -26.28
CA SER A 290 32.12 -6.74 -24.94
C SER A 290 31.10 -7.03 -23.82
N CYS A 291 29.79 -6.88 -24.05
CA CYS A 291 28.82 -7.18 -23.00
C CYS A 291 28.71 -8.70 -22.79
N PRO A 292 28.81 -9.20 -21.55
CA PRO A 292 28.64 -10.62 -21.28
C PRO A 292 27.19 -11.03 -21.56
N ALA A 293 26.21 -10.36 -20.97
CA ALA A 293 24.81 -10.75 -21.10
C ALA A 293 24.09 -10.13 -22.32
N PRO A 294 22.92 -10.66 -22.73
CA PRO A 294 21.95 -9.91 -23.53
C PRO A 294 21.68 -8.55 -22.89
N SER A 295 21.68 -7.50 -23.70
CA SER A 295 21.41 -6.14 -23.23
C SER A 295 20.68 -5.35 -24.30
N ALA A 296 20.26 -4.13 -23.98
CA ALA A 296 19.71 -3.21 -24.95
C ALA A 296 20.10 -1.76 -24.66
N ARG A 297 20.08 -0.93 -25.69
CA ARG A 297 20.20 0.53 -25.57
C ARG A 297 18.86 1.18 -25.82
N PHE A 298 18.48 2.06 -24.91
CA PHE A 298 17.24 2.81 -24.98
C PHE A 298 17.53 4.20 -25.54
N LYS A 299 16.74 4.63 -26.52
CA LYS A 299 16.89 5.92 -27.20
C LYS A 299 15.53 6.61 -27.23
N SER A 300 15.52 7.92 -27.04
CA SER A 300 14.33 8.75 -27.23
C SER A 300 14.57 9.69 -28.41
N GLN A 301 13.51 10.01 -29.15
CA GLN A 301 13.54 11.17 -30.03
C GLN A 301 13.89 12.40 -29.17
N LYS A 302 14.80 13.27 -29.65
CA LYS A 302 15.17 14.48 -28.90
C LYS A 302 13.90 15.26 -28.56
N LEU A 303 13.65 15.42 -27.27
CA LEU A 303 12.56 16.22 -26.71
C LEU A 303 12.89 17.71 -26.86
N THR A 304 13.05 18.18 -28.09
CA THR A 304 12.70 19.57 -28.41
C THR A 304 11.19 19.62 -28.27
N ILE A 305 10.71 19.86 -27.06
CA ILE A 305 9.28 20.04 -26.78
C ILE A 305 9.02 21.53 -27.02
N PRO A 306 8.37 21.96 -28.12
CA PRO A 306 7.52 23.13 -28.00
C PRO A 306 6.48 22.82 -26.90
N PRO A 307 6.20 23.76 -25.98
CA PRO A 307 5.28 23.56 -24.86
C PRO A 307 3.90 22.98 -25.25
N ASP A 308 3.51 23.11 -26.52
CA ASP A 308 2.20 22.74 -27.08
C ASP A 308 2.09 21.34 -27.70
N HIS A 309 3.14 20.51 -27.73
CA HIS A 309 2.99 19.17 -28.28
C HIS A 309 2.27 18.21 -27.32
N GLN A 310 0.94 18.24 -27.40
CA GLN A 310 0.05 17.15 -27.03
C GLN A 310 0.32 15.98 -27.99
N GLY A 311 0.82 14.84 -27.50
CA GLY A 311 1.01 13.70 -28.38
C GLY A 311 1.81 12.53 -27.84
N ASN A 312 1.91 11.51 -28.67
CA ASN A 312 2.65 10.28 -28.42
C ASN A 312 4.16 10.56 -28.44
N ARG A 313 4.86 10.18 -27.38
CA ARG A 313 6.32 10.28 -27.26
C ARG A 313 6.96 9.03 -27.85
N SER A 314 7.80 9.19 -28.86
CA SER A 314 8.48 8.07 -29.53
C SER A 314 9.84 7.78 -28.90
N TRP A 315 10.12 6.51 -28.68
CA TRP A 315 11.36 5.98 -28.12
C TRP A 315 11.65 4.59 -28.71
N ALA A 316 12.86 4.08 -28.54
CA ALA A 316 13.28 2.84 -29.18
C ALA A 316 14.20 2.02 -28.29
N ILE A 317 14.19 0.70 -28.52
CA ILE A 317 15.05 -0.28 -27.87
C ILE A 317 15.89 -0.97 -28.93
N ILE A 318 17.20 -0.72 -28.90
CA ILE A 318 18.18 -1.32 -29.81
C ILE A 318 18.78 -2.54 -29.09
N PRO A 319 18.48 -3.78 -29.52
CA PRO A 319 18.99 -4.97 -28.85
C PRO A 319 20.48 -5.14 -29.10
N SER A 320 21.19 -5.60 -28.08
CA SER A 320 22.60 -6.00 -28.11
C SER A 320 22.73 -7.47 -27.75
N THR A 321 22.12 -8.33 -28.59
CA THR A 321 21.99 -9.78 -28.37
C THR A 321 22.84 -10.62 -29.33
N VAL A 322 23.39 -10.02 -30.40
CA VAL A 322 24.26 -10.72 -31.37
C VAL A 322 25.48 -11.35 -30.68
N ASP A 323 25.88 -12.52 -31.17
CA ASP A 323 27.02 -13.31 -30.66
C ASP A 323 26.87 -13.79 -29.22
N ARG A 324 25.63 -13.88 -28.70
CA ARG A 324 25.35 -14.58 -27.44
C ARG A 324 25.16 -16.06 -27.70
N LEU A 325 25.78 -16.87 -26.86
CA LEU A 325 25.72 -18.33 -26.96
C LEU A 325 24.46 -18.82 -26.28
N SER A 326 23.78 -19.77 -26.90
CA SER A 326 22.61 -20.45 -26.32
C SER A 326 22.72 -21.98 -26.39
N TYR A 327 22.20 -22.65 -25.36
CA TYR A 327 22.04 -24.11 -25.34
C TYR A 327 20.69 -24.56 -25.94
N THR A 328 19.75 -23.64 -26.14
CA THR A 328 18.47 -23.86 -26.82
C THR A 328 18.35 -23.00 -28.08
N SER A 329 17.58 -23.46 -29.06
CA SER A 329 17.26 -22.66 -30.25
C SER A 329 16.11 -21.71 -29.97
N SER A 330 16.12 -20.53 -30.59
CA SER A 330 15.00 -19.59 -30.58
C SER A 330 14.68 -19.06 -31.96
N ARG A 331 13.41 -18.69 -32.14
CA ARG A 331 12.87 -18.01 -33.34
C ARG A 331 12.33 -16.62 -33.02
N ASP A 332 12.44 -16.18 -31.77
CA ASP A 332 12.06 -14.82 -31.38
C ASP A 332 12.94 -13.79 -32.14
N PRO A 333 12.39 -12.66 -32.63
CA PRO A 333 13.15 -11.74 -33.47
C PRO A 333 14.44 -11.20 -32.83
N TRP A 334 14.48 -11.00 -31.51
CA TRP A 334 15.70 -10.55 -30.80
C TRP A 334 16.68 -11.68 -30.47
N TYR A 335 16.15 -12.88 -30.23
CA TYR A 335 16.94 -14.02 -29.77
C TYR A 335 17.12 -15.09 -30.83
N SER A 336 16.74 -14.82 -32.08
CA SER A 336 16.81 -15.77 -33.18
C SER A 336 18.21 -16.35 -33.32
N THR A 337 18.29 -17.68 -33.27
CA THR A 337 19.56 -18.39 -33.22
C THR A 337 19.83 -19.15 -34.50
N LYS A 338 21.12 -19.28 -34.85
CA LYS A 338 21.62 -20.28 -35.80
C LYS A 338 22.44 -21.34 -35.06
N ALA A 339 22.51 -22.53 -35.63
CA ALA A 339 23.39 -23.58 -35.12
C ALA A 339 24.87 -23.18 -35.32
N PHE A 340 25.74 -23.65 -34.43
CA PHE A 340 27.18 -23.52 -34.64
C PHE A 340 27.61 -24.21 -35.93
N ASP A 341 28.41 -23.52 -36.74
CA ASP A 341 29.20 -24.14 -37.79
C ASP A 341 30.68 -24.12 -37.41
N LYS A 342 31.50 -24.87 -38.16
CA LYS A 342 32.96 -24.93 -37.93
C LYS A 342 33.64 -23.57 -38.04
N SER A 343 33.08 -22.65 -38.83
CA SER A 343 33.64 -21.31 -39.01
C SER A 343 33.37 -20.42 -37.80
N GLU A 344 32.23 -20.58 -37.13
CA GLU A 344 31.89 -19.87 -35.90
C GLU A 344 32.74 -20.32 -34.72
N ILE A 345 32.98 -21.62 -34.59
CA ILE A 345 33.87 -22.17 -33.56
C ILE A 345 35.28 -21.59 -33.71
N ALA A 346 35.81 -21.58 -34.95
CA ALA A 346 37.11 -20.99 -35.25
C ALA A 346 37.13 -19.48 -35.01
N ARG A 347 36.08 -18.75 -35.39
CA ARG A 347 35.98 -17.29 -35.24
C ARG A 347 35.97 -16.86 -33.77
N LEU A 348 35.22 -17.57 -32.94
CA LEU A 348 35.10 -17.28 -31.51
C LEU A 348 36.22 -17.88 -30.68
N ASN A 349 37.14 -18.63 -31.32
CA ASN A 349 38.23 -19.35 -30.67
C ASN A 349 37.73 -20.25 -29.52
N LEU A 350 36.60 -20.93 -29.74
CA LEU A 350 36.00 -21.83 -28.77
C LEU A 350 36.70 -23.19 -28.85
N THR A 351 37.37 -23.60 -27.78
CA THR A 351 38.02 -24.91 -27.67
C THR A 351 37.06 -26.02 -27.24
N ASP A 352 36.00 -25.66 -26.52
CA ASP A 352 34.88 -26.53 -26.13
C ASP A 352 33.59 -25.70 -26.17
N THR A 353 32.51 -26.27 -26.68
CA THR A 353 31.21 -25.60 -26.73
C THR A 353 30.39 -25.81 -25.46
N PHE A 354 30.80 -26.67 -24.51
CA PHE A 354 30.08 -26.91 -23.23
C PHE A 354 28.57 -27.15 -23.39
N GLY A 355 28.15 -27.84 -24.46
CA GLY A 355 26.73 -28.08 -24.76
C GLY A 355 25.97 -26.90 -25.38
N MET A 356 26.66 -25.80 -25.67
CA MET A 356 26.13 -24.67 -26.42
C MET A 356 26.08 -25.05 -27.91
N ASN A 357 24.88 -25.19 -28.45
CA ASN A 357 24.68 -25.60 -29.85
C ASN A 357 24.25 -24.43 -30.75
N PHE A 358 23.97 -23.27 -30.15
CA PHE A 358 23.35 -22.16 -30.84
C PHE A 358 24.06 -20.84 -30.54
N ILE A 359 23.99 -19.92 -31.51
CA ILE A 359 24.45 -18.54 -31.37
C ILE A 359 23.39 -17.60 -31.92
N VAL A 360 23.14 -16.49 -31.23
CA VAL A 360 22.20 -15.46 -31.71
C VAL A 360 22.72 -14.84 -33.00
N ALA A 361 21.91 -14.90 -34.04
CA ALA A 361 22.25 -14.38 -35.36
C ALA A 361 22.38 -12.85 -35.33
N PRO A 362 23.25 -12.26 -36.18
CA PRO A 362 23.34 -10.81 -36.31
C PRO A 362 22.09 -10.17 -36.90
N GLY A 363 22.05 -8.84 -36.87
CA GLY A 363 21.04 -7.98 -37.49
C GLY A 363 19.64 -8.15 -36.93
N ARG A 364 19.51 -8.17 -35.60
CA ARG A 364 18.22 -8.27 -34.91
C ARG A 364 17.43 -6.94 -35.03
N PRO A 365 16.08 -6.93 -35.04
CA PRO A 365 15.33 -5.69 -35.23
C PRO A 365 15.36 -4.79 -33.99
N VAL A 366 15.29 -3.47 -34.21
CA VAL A 366 15.00 -2.49 -33.15
C VAL A 366 13.52 -2.62 -32.76
N LEU A 367 13.16 -2.33 -31.50
CA LEU A 367 11.76 -2.02 -31.18
C LEU A 367 11.54 -0.52 -31.27
N SER A 368 10.73 -0.11 -32.23
CA SER A 368 10.23 1.26 -32.36
C SER A 368 8.96 1.39 -31.54
N CYS A 369 8.98 2.25 -30.52
CA CYS A 369 7.93 2.39 -29.53
C CYS A 369 7.36 3.80 -29.51
N TRP A 370 6.11 3.91 -29.09
CA TRP A 370 5.52 5.17 -28.67
C TRP A 370 4.74 4.99 -27.37
N GLN A 371 4.65 6.05 -26.59
CA GLN A 371 3.90 6.10 -25.34
C GLN A 371 3.09 7.40 -25.23
N SER A 372 1.88 7.30 -24.69
CA SER A 372 1.02 8.40 -24.32
C SER A 372 0.74 8.33 -22.81
N ASP A 373 1.00 9.43 -22.13
CA ASP A 373 0.80 9.59 -20.69
C ASP A 373 -0.40 10.51 -20.49
N LEU A 374 -1.58 9.93 -20.18
CA LEU A 374 -2.83 10.67 -20.03
C LEU A 374 -3.17 10.84 -18.56
N TRP A 375 -3.29 12.09 -18.12
CA TRP A 375 -3.72 12.47 -16.77
C TRP A 375 -5.22 12.76 -16.77
N TYR A 376 -5.95 12.18 -15.82
CA TYR A 376 -7.39 12.36 -15.65
C TYR A 376 -7.71 12.92 -14.27
N TRP A 377 -8.65 13.87 -14.22
CA TRP A 377 -9.16 14.48 -13.00
C TRP A 377 -10.67 14.75 -13.12
N GLY A 378 -11.35 14.84 -11.97
CA GLY A 378 -12.79 15.07 -11.86
C GLY A 378 -13.64 13.80 -11.78
N ASP A 379 -14.95 13.98 -11.56
CA ASP A 379 -15.91 12.88 -11.55
C ASP A 379 -15.93 12.23 -12.95
N GLU A 380 -15.72 10.92 -12.99
CA GLU A 380 -15.61 10.08 -14.19
C GLU A 380 -14.45 10.43 -15.16
N GLY A 381 -13.46 11.22 -14.74
CA GLY A 381 -12.34 11.60 -15.62
C GLY A 381 -12.73 12.59 -16.72
N SER A 382 -13.73 13.43 -16.44
CA SER A 382 -14.24 14.48 -17.33
C SER A 382 -13.17 15.46 -17.82
N GLN A 383 -12.11 15.66 -17.04
CA GLN A 383 -10.97 16.48 -17.44
C GLN A 383 -9.76 15.59 -17.76
N LYS A 384 -9.08 15.88 -18.87
CA LYS A 384 -7.90 15.13 -19.32
C LYS A 384 -6.78 16.05 -19.78
N SER A 385 -5.53 15.66 -19.51
CA SER A 385 -4.34 16.29 -20.08
C SER A 385 -3.35 15.22 -20.54
N SER A 386 -2.85 15.34 -21.77
CA SER A 386 -1.76 14.50 -22.28
C SER A 386 -0.37 15.07 -21.97
N ASN A 387 -0.29 16.16 -21.22
CA ASN A 387 0.97 16.82 -20.89
C ASN A 387 1.04 17.12 -19.40
N ILE A 388 2.10 16.62 -18.75
CA ILE A 388 2.40 16.88 -17.34
C ILE A 388 2.61 18.38 -17.07
N VAL A 389 3.04 19.16 -18.07
CA VAL A 389 3.19 20.63 -17.94
C VAL A 389 1.86 21.30 -17.64
N ASN A 390 0.76 20.78 -18.21
CA ASN A 390 -0.58 21.32 -18.02
C ASN A 390 -1.31 20.67 -16.83
N LEU A 391 -0.63 19.87 -16.00
CA LEU A 391 -1.26 19.20 -14.86
C LEU A 391 -1.83 20.21 -13.85
N GLN A 392 -1.17 21.35 -13.67
CA GLN A 392 -1.68 22.39 -12.78
C GLN A 392 -2.95 23.05 -13.32
N ALA A 393 -3.03 23.27 -14.64
CA ALA A 393 -4.24 23.79 -15.28
C ALA A 393 -5.40 22.78 -15.23
N LEU A 394 -5.08 21.48 -15.24
CA LEU A 394 -6.06 20.39 -15.11
C LEU A 394 -6.69 20.36 -13.71
N VAL A 395 -5.86 20.48 -12.67
CA VAL A 395 -6.30 20.22 -11.29
C VAL A 395 -6.64 21.51 -10.53
N GLY A 396 -6.01 22.62 -10.88
CA GLY A 396 -6.07 23.89 -10.15
C GLY A 396 -4.91 24.07 -9.18
N LYS A 397 -4.46 25.32 -9.04
CA LYS A 397 -3.30 25.69 -8.21
C LYS A 397 -3.50 25.45 -6.71
N ASP A 398 -4.73 25.48 -6.23
CA ASP A 398 -5.04 25.31 -4.80
C ASP A 398 -4.84 23.86 -4.32
N LEU A 399 -4.94 22.88 -5.24
CA LEU A 399 -4.84 21.46 -4.92
C LEU A 399 -3.45 20.88 -5.17
N LEU A 400 -2.67 21.45 -6.10
CA LEU A 400 -1.32 21.02 -6.44
C LEU A 400 -0.36 22.21 -6.48
N SER A 401 0.58 22.21 -5.53
CA SER A 401 1.59 23.28 -5.41
C SER A 401 2.55 23.32 -6.60
N ASP A 402 3.10 24.52 -6.88
CA ASP A 402 4.10 24.72 -7.96
C ASP A 402 5.32 23.80 -7.79
N ALA A 403 5.77 23.59 -6.55
CA ALA A 403 6.89 22.71 -6.25
C ALA A 403 6.56 21.24 -6.56
N MET A 404 5.38 20.75 -6.19
CA MET A 404 4.97 19.37 -6.50
C MET A 404 4.80 19.16 -8.01
N VAL A 405 4.27 20.13 -8.75
CA VAL A 405 4.19 20.08 -10.22
C VAL A 405 5.58 19.90 -10.82
N GLU A 406 6.57 20.67 -10.37
CA GLU A 406 7.94 20.59 -10.85
C GLU A 406 8.58 19.22 -10.55
N LEU A 407 8.35 18.66 -9.35
CA LEU A 407 8.81 17.31 -9.01
C LEU A 407 8.18 16.24 -9.93
N LEU A 408 6.87 16.31 -10.17
CA LEU A 408 6.20 15.37 -11.08
C LEU A 408 6.68 15.54 -12.52
N GLN A 409 6.89 16.77 -12.99
CA GLN A 409 7.46 17.04 -14.31
C GLN A 409 8.85 16.42 -14.46
N ARG A 410 9.71 16.51 -13.44
CA ARG A 410 11.05 15.93 -13.45
C ARG A 410 11.06 14.43 -13.76
N TYR A 411 10.07 13.67 -13.31
CA TYR A 411 10.01 12.22 -13.52
C TYR A 411 9.10 11.81 -14.70
N PHE A 412 8.04 12.57 -14.99
CA PHE A 412 7.03 12.21 -16.00
C PHE A 412 7.12 13.00 -17.32
N THR A 413 8.18 13.78 -17.53
CA THR A 413 8.43 14.45 -18.84
C THR A 413 8.93 13.49 -19.93
N ALA A 414 9.41 12.30 -19.57
CA ALA A 414 9.77 11.26 -20.52
C ALA A 414 9.12 9.93 -20.11
N PRO A 415 8.89 8.99 -21.05
CA PRO A 415 8.38 7.68 -20.72
C PRO A 415 9.25 7.00 -19.65
N VAL A 416 8.64 6.54 -18.56
CA VAL A 416 9.36 5.87 -17.47
C VAL A 416 10.09 4.62 -17.96
N ALA A 417 9.51 3.88 -18.91
CA ALA A 417 10.15 2.74 -19.56
C ALA A 417 11.45 3.09 -20.29
N TYR A 418 11.48 4.27 -20.94
CA TYR A 418 12.70 4.78 -21.55
C TYR A 418 13.74 5.13 -20.49
N ASN A 419 13.38 5.91 -19.47
CA ASN A 419 14.32 6.33 -18.43
C ASN A 419 14.89 5.13 -17.67
N LEU A 420 14.04 4.16 -17.34
CA LEU A 420 14.43 2.91 -16.70
C LEU A 420 15.45 2.14 -17.56
N GLY A 421 15.14 1.92 -18.84
CA GLY A 421 16.05 1.21 -19.72
C GLY A 421 17.35 1.97 -19.98
N PHE A 422 17.30 3.30 -20.09
CA PHE A 422 18.47 4.16 -20.24
C PHE A 422 19.39 4.09 -19.03
N SER A 423 18.84 4.12 -17.81
CA SER A 423 19.61 4.03 -16.56
C SER A 423 20.13 2.62 -16.28
N LEU A 424 19.35 1.57 -16.58
CA LEU A 424 19.75 0.19 -16.28
C LEU A 424 20.68 -0.43 -17.33
N GLN A 425 20.65 0.07 -18.56
CA GLN A 425 21.47 -0.41 -19.69
C GLN A 425 21.51 -1.95 -19.77
N GLY A 426 22.66 -2.57 -19.43
CA GLY A 426 22.87 -4.01 -19.45
C GLY A 426 21.93 -4.83 -18.56
N SER A 427 21.35 -4.21 -17.55
CA SER A 427 20.45 -4.84 -16.57
C SER A 427 18.97 -4.63 -16.87
N ALA A 428 18.62 -3.94 -17.96
CA ALA A 428 17.25 -3.58 -18.30
C ALA A 428 16.41 -4.77 -18.79
N LEU A 429 17.04 -5.79 -19.36
CA LEU A 429 16.35 -6.97 -19.90
C LEU A 429 16.24 -8.07 -18.83
N GLN A 430 15.17 -8.86 -18.89
CA GLN A 430 14.99 -10.03 -18.04
C GLN A 430 15.96 -11.15 -18.45
N SER A 431 16.19 -11.33 -19.75
CA SER A 431 17.10 -12.33 -20.31
C SER A 431 18.54 -12.21 -19.78
N SER A 432 18.95 -11.01 -19.35
CA SER A 432 20.28 -10.78 -18.78
C SER A 432 20.45 -11.36 -17.37
N LYS A 433 19.36 -11.57 -16.63
CA LYS A 433 19.37 -12.02 -15.23
C LYS A 433 19.72 -13.50 -15.06
N THR A 434 19.45 -14.31 -16.08
CA THR A 434 19.72 -15.76 -16.08
C THR A 434 20.94 -16.13 -16.91
N THR A 435 21.77 -15.13 -17.27
CA THR A 435 22.93 -15.31 -18.14
C THR A 435 24.20 -15.53 -17.32
N VAL A 436 25.06 -16.45 -17.77
CA VAL A 436 26.40 -16.68 -17.23
C VAL A 436 27.43 -16.32 -18.29
N GLY A 437 28.16 -15.21 -18.11
CA GLY A 437 29.06 -14.72 -19.15
C GLY A 437 28.28 -14.43 -20.43
N LYS A 438 28.62 -15.08 -21.56
CA LYS A 438 27.90 -14.97 -22.85
C LYS A 438 26.83 -16.05 -23.07
N ILE A 439 26.61 -16.91 -22.09
CA ILE A 439 25.79 -18.12 -22.18
C ILE A 439 24.42 -17.87 -21.55
N PHE A 440 23.34 -18.08 -22.31
CA PHE A 440 21.97 -17.91 -21.83
C PHE A 440 20.99 -18.88 -22.52
N ASP A 441 19.72 -18.89 -22.10
CA ASP A 441 18.65 -19.67 -22.74
C ASP A 441 17.88 -18.80 -23.73
N ALA A 442 18.22 -18.87 -25.02
CA ALA A 442 17.51 -18.11 -26.05
C ALA A 442 16.07 -18.60 -26.24
N GLY A 443 15.82 -19.91 -26.12
CA GLY A 443 14.51 -20.53 -26.28
C GLY A 443 13.52 -20.14 -25.17
N ALA A 444 14.02 -19.90 -23.95
CA ALA A 444 13.23 -19.34 -22.86
C ALA A 444 13.11 -17.81 -22.90
N SER A 445 13.91 -17.12 -23.72
CA SER A 445 13.91 -15.66 -23.84
C SER A 445 13.01 -15.20 -25.00
N SER A 446 12.36 -14.05 -24.84
CA SER A 446 11.55 -13.44 -25.91
C SER A 446 11.39 -11.94 -25.71
N ILE A 447 11.15 -11.20 -26.80
CA ILE A 447 10.79 -9.78 -26.74
C ILE A 447 9.63 -9.57 -25.76
N TYR A 448 8.63 -10.43 -25.82
CA TYR A 448 7.45 -10.33 -24.95
C TYR A 448 7.83 -10.36 -23.47
N LYS A 449 8.69 -11.29 -23.04
CA LYS A 449 9.11 -11.40 -21.63
C LYS A 449 9.93 -10.20 -21.17
N ASP A 450 10.90 -9.77 -21.98
CA ASP A 450 11.70 -8.60 -21.64
C ASP A 450 10.89 -7.31 -21.63
N LEU A 451 10.00 -7.13 -22.60
CA LEU A 451 9.13 -5.96 -22.65
C LEU A 451 8.16 -5.98 -21.46
N HIS A 452 7.57 -7.13 -21.11
CA HIS A 452 6.73 -7.26 -19.92
C HIS A 452 7.50 -6.87 -18.65
N TYR A 453 8.74 -7.35 -18.51
CA TYR A 453 9.61 -6.99 -17.40
C TYR A 453 9.90 -5.48 -17.35
N VAL A 454 10.24 -4.87 -18.48
CA VAL A 454 10.49 -3.42 -18.56
C VAL A 454 9.25 -2.62 -18.20
N ILE A 455 8.07 -2.94 -18.76
CA ILE A 455 6.83 -2.21 -18.48
C ILE A 455 6.38 -2.43 -17.02
N LEU A 456 6.50 -3.64 -16.49
CA LEU A 456 6.21 -3.92 -15.07
C LEU A 456 7.14 -3.16 -14.13
N SER A 457 8.43 -3.12 -14.44
CA SER A 457 9.40 -2.33 -13.69
C SER A 457 9.07 -0.83 -13.78
N SER A 458 8.57 -0.37 -14.93
CA SER A 458 8.15 1.02 -15.13
C SER A 458 6.91 1.38 -14.34
N TYR A 459 5.93 0.47 -14.25
CA TYR A 459 4.76 0.60 -13.37
C TYR A 459 5.19 0.76 -11.92
N ILE A 460 6.06 -0.12 -11.43
CA ILE A 460 6.56 -0.08 -10.04
C ILE A 460 7.37 1.20 -9.78
N ALA A 461 8.24 1.59 -10.71
CA ALA A 461 9.02 2.83 -10.62
C ALA A 461 8.10 4.07 -10.60
N THR A 462 7.03 4.05 -11.39
CA THR A 462 6.03 5.13 -11.42
C THR A 462 5.30 5.22 -10.07
N GLU A 463 4.82 4.09 -9.54
CA GLU A 463 4.13 4.03 -8.25
C GLU A 463 5.03 4.50 -7.09
N ASN A 464 6.30 4.13 -7.11
CA ASN A 464 7.27 4.47 -6.06
C ASN A 464 7.97 5.83 -6.25
N THR A 465 7.71 6.55 -7.34
CA THR A 465 8.50 7.74 -7.74
C THR A 465 8.68 8.74 -6.60
N LEU A 466 7.61 9.12 -5.90
CA LEU A 466 7.68 10.08 -4.79
C LEU A 466 8.30 9.46 -3.53
N THR A 467 7.99 8.21 -3.23
CA THR A 467 8.53 7.51 -2.06
C THR A 467 10.04 7.25 -2.19
N ASP A 468 10.56 7.05 -3.39
CA ASP A 468 12.00 6.85 -3.63
C ASP A 468 12.81 8.14 -3.39
N THR A 469 12.20 9.32 -3.50
CA THR A 469 12.87 10.60 -3.22
C THR A 469 13.34 10.73 -1.78
N THR A 470 12.76 9.98 -0.85
CA THR A 470 13.06 10.07 0.59
C THR A 470 14.15 9.11 1.06
N LEU A 471 14.75 8.36 0.13
CA LEU A 471 15.79 7.37 0.41
C LEU A 471 17.20 7.94 0.26
N TYR A 472 17.34 9.17 -0.25
CA TYR A 472 18.64 9.83 -0.40
C TYR A 472 18.78 10.94 0.64
N SER A 473 20.00 11.11 1.15
CA SER A 473 20.34 12.21 2.05
C SER A 473 20.83 13.41 1.24
N ASN A 474 20.48 14.63 1.67
CA ASN A 474 21.09 15.87 1.16
C ASN A 474 22.63 15.90 1.32
N GLN A 475 23.17 15.03 2.19
CA GLN A 475 24.60 14.79 2.35
C GLN A 475 24.96 13.45 1.68
N THR A 476 24.86 13.35 0.36
CA THR A 476 25.37 12.15 -0.32
C THR A 476 26.88 12.17 -0.35
N THR A 477 27.51 11.63 0.70
CA THR A 477 28.80 10.93 0.62
C THR A 477 28.55 9.57 -0.02
N THR A 478 28.33 9.56 -1.34
CA THR A 478 28.24 8.33 -2.11
C THR A 478 29.66 7.86 -2.45
N GLY A 479 30.14 6.83 -1.75
CA GLY A 479 31.23 5.97 -2.23
C GLY A 479 32.61 6.60 -2.41
N GLY A 480 33.07 7.42 -1.46
CA GLY A 480 34.48 7.85 -1.41
C GLY A 480 34.87 9.01 -2.33
N VAL A 481 33.90 9.66 -3.00
CA VAL A 481 34.13 10.95 -3.66
C VAL A 481 33.61 12.06 -2.74
N ASP A 482 34.51 12.93 -2.29
CA ASP A 482 34.18 14.07 -1.44
C ASP A 482 33.04 14.92 -2.04
N LYS A 483 31.98 15.13 -1.26
CA LYS A 483 31.04 16.27 -1.31
C LYS A 483 30.76 16.87 -2.70
N VAL A 484 30.32 16.07 -3.68
CA VAL A 484 29.70 16.65 -4.88
C VAL A 484 28.38 17.28 -4.43
N ASN A 485 28.33 18.61 -4.41
CA ASN A 485 27.14 19.37 -4.03
C ASN A 485 26.10 19.29 -5.16
N LEU A 486 25.40 18.17 -5.23
CA LEU A 486 24.35 17.92 -6.21
C LEU A 486 23.10 18.74 -5.83
N PRO A 487 22.61 19.65 -6.69
CA PRO A 487 21.44 20.46 -6.39
C PRO A 487 20.19 19.61 -6.19
N ASN A 488 19.39 19.98 -5.19
CA ASN A 488 18.13 19.31 -4.87
C ASN A 488 16.94 20.22 -5.23
N LEU A 489 16.11 19.79 -6.18
CA LEU A 489 14.92 20.52 -6.65
C LEU A 489 13.85 20.72 -5.57
N ALA A 490 13.87 19.89 -4.51
CA ALA A 490 12.93 20.02 -3.39
C ALA A 490 13.28 21.15 -2.42
N PHE A 491 14.46 21.76 -2.54
CA PHE A 491 14.93 22.84 -1.68
C PHE A 491 14.94 24.18 -2.42
N ASP A 492 14.91 25.26 -1.66
CA ASP A 492 15.06 26.60 -2.21
C ASP A 492 16.45 26.81 -2.86
N ALA A 493 16.63 27.94 -3.55
CA ALA A 493 17.90 28.27 -4.19
C ALA A 493 19.08 28.35 -3.21
N SER A 494 18.83 28.46 -1.90
CA SER A 494 19.87 28.45 -0.87
C SER A 494 20.27 27.04 -0.42
N GLY A 495 19.48 26.03 -0.78
CA GLY A 495 19.67 24.63 -0.37
C GLY A 495 19.38 24.37 1.11
N LYS A 496 18.81 25.32 1.85
CA LYS A 496 18.64 25.23 3.31
C LYS A 496 17.23 24.83 3.74
N HIS A 497 16.23 25.29 3.02
CA HIS A 497 14.83 25.05 3.38
C HIS A 497 14.09 24.29 2.27
N PRO A 498 13.30 23.26 2.62
CA PRO A 498 12.38 22.63 1.68
C PRO A 498 11.41 23.67 1.12
N ARG A 499 11.14 23.60 -0.19
CA ARG A 499 10.16 24.48 -0.83
C ARG A 499 8.75 24.14 -0.33
N PRO A 500 7.87 25.12 -0.09
CA PRO A 500 6.51 24.84 0.35
C PRO A 500 5.78 23.93 -0.65
N GLY A 501 5.17 22.85 -0.15
CA GLY A 501 4.32 21.96 -0.93
C GLY A 501 5.03 20.72 -1.52
N VAL A 502 6.35 20.59 -1.35
CA VAL A 502 7.07 19.36 -1.73
C VAL A 502 6.63 18.16 -0.89
N GLU A 503 6.04 18.42 0.27
CA GLU A 503 5.56 17.43 1.24
C GLU A 503 4.12 16.97 1.02
N GLU A 504 3.48 17.34 -0.10
CA GLU A 504 2.07 17.03 -0.41
C GLU A 504 1.80 15.54 -0.75
N PHE A 505 2.67 14.62 -0.29
CA PHE A 505 2.52 13.17 -0.43
C PHE A 505 2.79 12.42 0.88
N VAL A 506 2.45 11.13 0.90
CA VAL A 506 2.69 10.22 2.02
C VAL A 506 3.70 9.16 1.62
N VAL A 507 4.42 8.68 2.63
CA VAL A 507 5.34 7.56 2.50
C VAL A 507 4.69 6.34 3.15
N PHE A 508 4.74 5.21 2.44
CA PHE A 508 4.21 3.93 2.93
C PHE A 508 5.31 3.14 3.63
N SER A 509 5.08 2.72 4.88
CA SER A 509 6.06 1.99 5.68
C SER A 509 5.40 1.12 6.74
N ASN A 510 5.91 -0.09 6.95
CA ASN A 510 5.41 -1.03 7.95
C ASN A 510 5.69 -0.60 9.41
N ASN A 511 6.49 0.46 9.61
CA ASN A 511 6.83 0.99 10.93
C ASN A 511 5.86 2.07 11.42
N VAL A 512 4.89 2.47 10.60
CA VAL A 512 3.91 3.51 10.93
C VAL A 512 2.51 3.09 10.55
N VAL A 513 1.54 3.65 11.24
CA VAL A 513 0.12 3.45 10.96
C VAL A 513 -0.61 4.80 10.96
N ALA A 514 -1.44 4.99 9.94
CA ALA A 514 -2.35 6.11 9.81
C ALA A 514 -3.65 5.81 10.54
N LEU A 515 -4.05 6.70 11.44
CA LEU A 515 -5.30 6.65 12.18
C LEU A 515 -6.26 7.71 11.62
N SER A 516 -7.51 7.34 11.40
CA SER A 516 -8.56 8.29 11.02
C SER A 516 -8.82 9.25 12.17
N LEU A 517 -8.63 10.55 11.94
CA LEU A 517 -8.83 11.58 12.96
C LEU A 517 -10.29 11.61 13.43
N THR A 518 -11.23 11.44 12.50
CA THR A 518 -12.66 11.43 12.80
C THR A 518 -13.02 10.27 13.73
N THR A 519 -12.63 9.05 13.40
CA THR A 519 -12.90 7.87 14.23
C THR A 519 -12.16 7.94 15.57
N ALA A 520 -10.93 8.48 15.56
CA ALA A 520 -10.11 8.64 16.74
C ALA A 520 -10.73 9.59 17.77
N VAL A 521 -11.41 10.66 17.33
CA VAL A 521 -12.12 11.56 18.25
C VAL A 521 -13.49 11.00 18.63
N LEU A 522 -14.20 10.38 17.68
CA LEU A 522 -15.57 9.91 17.87
C LEU A 522 -15.69 8.85 18.97
N ILE A 523 -14.81 7.85 19.01
CA ILE A 523 -14.93 6.74 19.97
C ILE A 523 -14.75 7.20 21.43
N PRO A 524 -13.72 7.98 21.81
CA PRO A 524 -13.62 8.55 23.15
C PRO A 524 -14.82 9.44 23.52
N VAL A 525 -15.32 10.26 22.59
CA VAL A 525 -16.49 11.12 22.83
C VAL A 525 -17.75 10.29 23.07
N LEU A 526 -17.99 9.23 22.28
CA LEU A 526 -19.11 8.31 22.51
C LEU A 526 -18.96 7.54 23.81
N THR A 527 -17.74 7.17 24.19
CA THR A 527 -17.47 6.49 25.46
C THR A 527 -17.81 7.41 26.63
N LEU A 528 -17.27 8.63 26.65
CA LEU A 528 -17.56 9.62 27.68
C LEU A 528 -19.04 10.00 27.71
N GLY A 529 -19.66 10.20 26.54
CA GLY A 529 -21.09 10.50 26.42
C GLY A 529 -21.97 9.37 26.94
N SER A 530 -21.67 8.12 26.60
CA SER A 530 -22.40 6.95 27.11
C SER A 530 -22.25 6.77 28.61
N TRP A 531 -21.05 7.04 29.14
CA TRP A 531 -20.76 6.98 30.57
C TRP A 531 -21.51 8.08 31.33
N LEU A 532 -21.46 9.33 30.86
CA LEU A 532 -22.22 10.45 31.43
C LEU A 532 -23.73 10.19 31.37
N LEU A 533 -24.23 9.70 30.24
CA LEU A 533 -25.65 9.37 30.08
C LEU A 533 -26.08 8.29 31.07
N MET A 534 -25.28 7.23 31.24
CA MET A 534 -25.54 6.18 32.21
C MET A 534 -25.61 6.75 33.62
N HIS A 535 -24.63 7.55 34.05
CA HIS A 535 -24.62 8.14 35.38
C HIS A 535 -25.77 9.14 35.59
N LEU A 536 -26.11 9.93 34.59
CA LEU A 536 -27.22 10.88 34.66
C LEU A 536 -28.56 10.15 34.76
N MET A 537 -28.76 9.11 33.94
CA MET A 537 -29.93 8.23 34.01
C MET A 537 -30.05 7.60 35.40
N LEU A 538 -28.98 7.01 35.94
CA LEU A 538 -29.03 6.34 37.24
C LEU A 538 -29.10 7.29 38.44
N GLY A 539 -28.56 8.50 38.32
CA GLY A 539 -28.49 9.47 39.42
C GLY A 539 -29.72 10.40 39.52
N LEU A 540 -30.24 10.88 38.39
CA LEU A 540 -31.25 11.96 38.34
C LEU A 540 -32.65 11.51 37.91
N THR A 541 -32.81 10.28 37.45
CA THR A 541 -34.11 9.76 36.99
C THR A 541 -34.66 8.70 37.95
N PRO A 542 -35.94 8.27 37.85
CA PRO A 542 -36.47 7.25 38.75
C PRO A 542 -35.82 5.88 38.57
N LEU A 543 -34.88 5.73 37.61
CA LEU A 543 -33.95 4.60 37.50
C LEU A 543 -33.02 4.47 38.71
N LYS A 544 -32.91 5.48 39.59
CA LYS A 544 -32.20 5.39 40.88
C LYS A 544 -32.74 4.24 41.76
N MET A 545 -34.00 3.83 41.59
CA MET A 545 -34.55 2.64 42.26
C MET A 545 -33.84 1.36 41.83
N ALA A 546 -33.34 1.28 40.59
CA ALA A 546 -32.52 0.16 40.15
C ALA A 546 -31.15 0.18 40.83
N ALA A 547 -30.53 1.36 40.97
CA ALA A 547 -29.28 1.51 41.71
C ALA A 547 -29.38 1.10 43.19
N ALA A 548 -30.55 1.27 43.82
CA ALA A 548 -30.81 0.81 45.19
C ALA A 548 -30.80 -0.73 45.34
N MET A 549 -30.83 -1.50 44.23
CA MET A 549 -30.69 -2.96 44.24
C MET A 549 -29.24 -3.44 44.25
N GLU A 550 -28.23 -2.54 44.26
CA GLU A 550 -26.84 -2.96 44.46
C GLU A 550 -26.70 -3.72 45.77
N SER A 551 -26.02 -4.87 45.73
CA SER A 551 -25.86 -5.76 46.89
C SER A 551 -25.30 -5.05 48.13
N VAL A 552 -24.44 -4.05 47.96
CA VAL A 552 -23.88 -3.24 49.04
C VAL A 552 -24.92 -2.32 49.67
N GLU A 553 -25.75 -1.65 48.87
CA GLU A 553 -26.83 -0.79 49.38
C GLU A 553 -27.98 -1.61 49.95
N LEU A 554 -28.29 -2.77 49.36
CA LEU A 554 -29.20 -3.75 49.91
C LEU A 554 -28.69 -4.28 51.26
N PHE A 555 -27.40 -4.61 51.35
CA PHE A 555 -26.77 -5.05 52.60
C PHE A 555 -26.73 -3.94 53.66
N LYS A 556 -26.45 -2.69 53.28
CA LYS A 556 -26.55 -1.53 54.19
C LYS A 556 -27.98 -1.31 54.65
N ALA A 557 -28.97 -1.41 53.76
CA ALA A 557 -30.38 -1.28 54.11
C ALA A 557 -30.82 -2.40 55.06
N VAL A 558 -30.44 -3.64 54.78
CA VAL A 558 -30.70 -4.80 55.65
C VAL A 558 -29.98 -4.66 56.99
N LYS A 559 -28.70 -4.26 57.01
CA LYS A 559 -27.92 -4.01 58.23
C LYS A 559 -28.52 -2.89 59.08
N ASN A 560 -28.97 -1.80 58.44
CA ASN A 560 -29.61 -0.67 59.13
C ASN A 560 -31.00 -1.03 59.67
N HIS A 561 -31.72 -1.95 59.02
CA HIS A 561 -33.07 -2.33 59.44
C HIS A 561 -33.08 -3.47 60.46
N TYR A 562 -32.14 -4.41 60.37
CA TYR A 562 -32.12 -5.65 61.17
C TYR A 562 -30.92 -5.79 62.11
N GLY A 563 -30.08 -4.75 62.27
CA GLY A 563 -28.87 -4.81 63.12
C GLY A 563 -27.73 -5.62 62.49
N GLU A 564 -26.60 -5.75 63.20
CA GLU A 564 -25.42 -6.48 62.68
C GLU A 564 -25.75 -7.94 62.36
N PRO A 565 -25.70 -8.36 61.08
CA PRO A 565 -25.92 -9.74 60.74
C PRO A 565 -24.70 -10.57 61.16
N THR A 566 -24.93 -11.64 61.90
CA THR A 566 -23.91 -12.65 62.18
C THR A 566 -24.04 -13.77 61.15
N VAL A 567 -22.95 -14.07 60.45
CA VAL A 567 -22.89 -15.19 59.49
C VAL A 567 -22.34 -16.40 60.21
N HIS A 568 -23.15 -17.44 60.33
CA HIS A 568 -22.70 -18.73 60.80
C HIS A 568 -22.63 -19.68 59.61
N LEU A 569 -21.47 -20.27 59.36
CA LEU A 569 -21.36 -21.38 58.43
C LEU A 569 -22.00 -22.61 59.10
N THR A 570 -23.01 -23.19 58.45
CA THR A 570 -23.59 -24.46 58.91
C THR A 570 -22.56 -25.59 58.79
N GLU A 571 -22.76 -26.71 59.50
CA GLU A 571 -21.90 -27.89 59.40
C GLU A 571 -21.72 -28.44 57.96
N LYS A 572 -22.58 -28.02 57.02
CA LYS A 572 -22.48 -28.34 55.58
C LYS A 572 -21.78 -27.25 54.75
N GLY A 573 -21.19 -26.23 55.38
CA GLY A 573 -20.52 -25.11 54.72
C GLY A 573 -21.46 -24.06 54.10
N ALA A 574 -22.78 -24.19 54.25
CA ALA A 574 -23.72 -23.20 53.75
C ALA A 574 -23.81 -22.01 54.73
N PRO A 575 -23.65 -20.76 54.27
CA PRO A 575 -23.78 -19.58 55.12
C PRO A 575 -25.24 -19.41 55.56
N LYS A 576 -25.47 -19.36 56.87
CA LYS A 576 -26.76 -19.06 57.48
C LYS A 576 -26.67 -17.70 58.17
N TRP A 577 -27.52 -16.78 57.72
CA TRP A 577 -27.60 -15.42 58.23
C TRP A 577 -28.53 -15.39 59.44
N THR A 578 -28.04 -14.90 60.58
CA THR A 578 -28.87 -14.61 61.75
C THR A 578 -28.89 -13.11 62.01
N PHE A 579 -30.09 -12.55 62.00
CA PHE A 579 -30.33 -11.14 62.28
C PHE A 579 -30.71 -10.95 63.75
N ALA A 580 -30.02 -10.05 64.45
CA ALA A 580 -30.34 -9.73 65.84
C ALA A 580 -31.47 -8.68 65.87
N LEU A 581 -32.70 -9.12 66.18
CA LEU A 581 -33.86 -8.22 66.35
C LEU A 581 -33.50 -7.05 67.28
N SER A 582 -33.80 -5.83 66.80
CA SER A 582 -33.57 -4.60 67.53
C SER A 582 -34.37 -4.60 68.84
N ARG A 583 -33.83 -3.95 69.88
CA ARG A 583 -34.38 -3.99 71.25
C ARG A 583 -35.85 -3.52 71.33
N ALA A 584 -36.31 -2.73 70.37
CA ALA A 584 -37.68 -2.22 70.30
C ALA A 584 -38.72 -3.27 69.86
N GLU A 585 -38.33 -4.29 69.06
CA GLU A 585 -39.28 -5.35 68.64
C GLU A 585 -39.39 -6.49 69.66
N ARG A 586 -38.39 -6.62 70.55
CA ARG A 586 -38.41 -7.59 71.64
C ARG A 586 -39.47 -7.31 72.71
N GLU A 587 -40.01 -6.09 72.76
CA GLU A 587 -41.05 -5.72 73.74
C GLU A 587 -42.49 -5.94 73.23
N HIS A 588 -42.70 -6.15 71.93
CA HIS A 588 -44.04 -6.42 71.38
C HIS A 588 -44.33 -7.90 71.07
N HIS A 589 -43.30 -8.76 71.00
CA HIS A 589 -43.48 -10.21 70.84
C HIS A 589 -42.89 -10.96 72.03
N GLY A 590 -43.74 -11.28 72.99
CA GLY A 590 -43.39 -12.13 74.13
C GLY A 590 -42.88 -13.50 73.68
N CYS A 591 -41.77 -13.91 74.28
CA CYS A 591 -41.18 -15.25 74.33
C CYS A 591 -41.09 -16.06 73.01
N GLY A 592 -39.85 -16.12 72.50
CA GLY A 592 -39.26 -17.39 72.08
C GLY A 592 -39.75 -17.99 70.77
N GLN A 593 -39.65 -17.26 69.66
CA GLN A 593 -39.57 -17.88 68.33
C GLN A 593 -38.44 -17.23 67.52
N SER A 594 -37.44 -18.03 67.17
CA SER A 594 -36.50 -17.70 66.11
C SER A 594 -37.28 -17.74 64.79
N VAL A 595 -37.42 -16.59 64.14
CA VAL A 595 -37.99 -16.53 62.79
C VAL A 595 -36.90 -16.96 61.82
N SER A 596 -36.95 -18.21 61.38
CA SER A 596 -36.22 -18.65 60.19
C SER A 596 -37.02 -18.21 58.96
N VAL A 597 -36.50 -17.22 58.25
CA VAL A 597 -36.98 -16.89 56.90
C VAL A 597 -36.26 -17.82 55.91
N PRO A 598 -36.97 -18.46 54.96
CA PRO A 598 -36.34 -19.24 53.90
C PRO A 598 -35.48 -18.37 52.97
#